data_AF-A0A2D9ZAI1-F1
#
_entry.id   AF-A0A2D9ZAI1-F1
#
_cell.length_a   1.000
_cell.length_b   1.000
_cell.length_c   1.000
_cell.angle_alpha   90.00
_cell.angle_beta   90.00
_cell.angle_gamma   90.00
#
_symmetry.space_group_name_H-M   'P 1'
#
loop_
_entity.id
_entity.type
_entity.pdbx_description
1 polymer ?
#
loop_
_entity_poly.entity_id
_entity_poly.type
_entity_poly.pdbx_seq_one_letter_code
_entity_poly.pdbx_strand_id
1 'polypeptide(L)'
;MPKLNVEGVGEFEVEEGTRLVLALTDTAQVDQLHACGGQGRCTTCRVEITDGAPSQMTAAEKETLTARELSGVRLSCQVLCQQDMTVNVISRLEGSGRADAGGRPDEELQPQPVEWVDA
;
A
#
# COMPACT_ATOMS: atom_id res chain seq x y z
N MET A 1 -0.34 16.98 7.11
CA MET A 1 0.49 15.79 7.34
C MET A 1 -0.34 14.80 8.12
N PRO A 2 -0.94 13.79 7.47
CA PRO A 2 -1.61 12.72 8.18
C PRO A 2 -0.63 11.86 8.99
N LYS A 3 -1.14 11.21 10.01
CA LYS A 3 -0.42 10.26 10.87
C LYS A 3 -0.59 8.84 10.34
N LEU A 4 0.52 8.14 10.13
CA LEU A 4 0.54 6.73 9.80
C LEU A 4 1.03 5.94 11.01
N ASN A 5 0.14 5.20 11.66
CA ASN A 5 0.50 4.22 12.68
C ASN A 5 0.74 2.86 12.01
N VAL A 6 1.97 2.37 12.09
CA VAL A 6 2.37 1.06 11.58
C VAL A 6 2.51 0.12 12.77
N GLU A 7 1.61 -0.85 12.84
CA GLU A 7 1.52 -1.77 13.98
C GLU A 7 2.83 -2.53 14.21
N GLY A 8 3.31 -2.50 15.46
CA GLY A 8 4.60 -3.07 15.86
C GLY A 8 5.84 -2.30 15.41
N VAL A 9 5.69 -1.17 14.73
CA VAL A 9 6.81 -0.34 14.23
C VAL A 9 6.80 1.05 14.85
N GLY A 10 5.68 1.79 14.77
CA GLY A 10 5.56 3.13 15.36
C GLY A 10 4.59 4.05 14.62
N GLU A 11 4.49 5.30 15.10
CA GLU A 11 3.70 6.37 14.49
C GLU A 11 4.62 7.35 13.72
N PHE A 12 4.20 7.73 12.50
CA PHE A 12 4.96 8.58 11.60
C PHE A 12 4.09 9.72 11.04
N GLU A 13 4.65 10.91 10.90
CA GLU A 13 4.03 11.97 10.11
C GLU A 13 4.45 11.83 8.65
N VAL A 14 3.48 11.81 7.73
CA VAL A 14 3.73 11.64 6.30
C VAL A 14 3.16 12.83 5.52
N GLU A 15 3.78 13.15 4.39
CA GLU A 15 3.26 14.18 3.49
C GLU A 15 1.93 13.73 2.90
N GLU A 16 0.96 14.65 2.87
CA GLU A 16 -0.37 14.37 2.36
C GLU A 16 -0.31 13.99 0.88
N GLY A 17 -1.02 12.92 0.50
CA GLY A 17 -0.99 12.39 -0.86
C GLY A 17 0.22 11.50 -1.17
N THR A 18 1.12 11.26 -0.21
CA THR A 18 2.16 10.23 -0.36
C THR A 18 1.52 8.86 -0.58
N ARG A 19 2.02 8.07 -1.52
CA ARG A 19 1.58 6.68 -1.69
C ARG A 19 1.95 5.86 -0.44
N LEU A 20 1.01 5.08 0.10
CA LEU A 20 1.21 4.33 1.34
C LEU A 20 2.41 3.38 1.25
N VAL A 21 2.66 2.75 0.10
CA VAL A 21 3.87 1.92 -0.09
C VAL A 21 5.17 2.70 0.12
N LEU A 22 5.24 3.96 -0.34
CA LEU A 22 6.42 4.82 -0.16
C LEU A 22 6.53 5.33 1.28
N ALA A 23 5.40 5.63 1.93
CA ALA A 23 5.39 5.93 3.35
C ALA A 23 5.94 4.75 4.18
N LEU A 24 5.55 3.52 3.83
CA LEU A 24 6.03 2.31 4.51
C LEU A 24 7.52 2.06 4.26
N THR A 25 8.01 2.20 3.03
CA THR A 25 9.42 1.91 2.71
C THR A 25 10.37 3.02 3.08
N ASP A 26 10.01 4.27 2.77
CA ASP A 26 10.93 5.40 2.80
C ASP A 26 10.87 6.13 4.15
N THR A 27 9.70 6.17 4.81
CA THR A 27 9.51 6.83 6.12
C THR A 27 9.54 5.85 7.28
N ALA A 28 8.69 4.82 7.26
CA ALA A 28 8.63 3.83 8.33
C ALA A 28 9.75 2.78 8.27
N GLN A 29 10.54 2.78 7.19
CA GLN A 29 11.66 1.85 6.95
C GLN A 29 11.27 0.38 7.07
N VAL A 30 10.06 0.04 6.65
CA VAL A 30 9.56 -1.33 6.57
C VAL A 30 9.89 -1.91 5.20
N ASP A 31 10.33 -3.17 5.19
CA ASP A 31 10.64 -3.96 3.99
C ASP A 31 9.36 -4.49 3.30
N GLN A 32 8.38 -3.60 3.09
CA GLN A 32 7.14 -3.88 2.39
C GLN A 32 7.44 -4.36 0.96
N LEU A 33 6.90 -5.52 0.56
CA LEU A 33 7.07 -6.00 -0.80
C LEU A 33 6.28 -5.17 -1.81
N HIS A 34 6.85 -4.95 -3.00
CA HIS A 34 6.25 -4.24 -4.13
C HIS A 34 6.74 -4.84 -5.46
N ALA A 35 6.53 -6.16 -5.64
CA ALA A 35 7.15 -6.96 -6.71
C ALA A 35 6.85 -6.47 -8.14
N CYS A 36 5.71 -5.82 -8.36
CA CYS A 36 5.36 -5.24 -9.67
C CYS A 36 5.76 -3.77 -9.86
N GLY A 37 6.53 -3.18 -8.93
CA GLY A 37 6.90 -1.77 -8.98
C GLY A 37 5.72 -0.80 -8.78
N GLY A 38 4.70 -1.21 -8.03
CA GLY A 38 3.55 -0.34 -7.73
C GLY A 38 2.55 -0.16 -8.88
N GLN A 39 2.50 -1.09 -9.82
CA GLN A 39 1.64 -1.04 -11.02
C GLN A 39 0.24 -1.66 -10.83
N GLY A 40 -0.15 -2.00 -9.59
CA GLY A 40 -1.45 -2.62 -9.33
C GLY A 40 -1.69 -3.93 -10.09
N ARG A 41 -0.65 -4.77 -10.30
CA ARG A 41 -0.74 -6.05 -11.04
C ARG A 41 -0.35 -7.29 -10.21
N CYS A 42 0.11 -7.07 -8.99
CA CYS A 42 0.45 -8.11 -8.03
C CYS A 42 -0.20 -7.83 -6.67
N THR A 43 -0.05 -8.74 -5.71
CA THR A 43 -0.65 -8.63 -4.36
C THR A 43 0.39 -8.69 -3.25
N THR A 44 1.67 -8.47 -3.56
CA THR A 44 2.74 -8.52 -2.56
C THR A 44 2.77 -7.29 -1.67
N CYS A 45 2.21 -6.16 -2.12
CA CYS A 45 2.10 -4.93 -1.34
C CYS A 45 0.86 -4.91 -0.41
N ARG A 46 0.24 -6.06 -0.18
CA ARG A 46 -0.98 -6.11 0.63
C ARG A 46 -0.71 -5.73 2.08
N VAL A 47 -1.62 -4.92 2.61
CA VAL A 47 -1.68 -4.48 4.01
C VAL A 47 -3.10 -4.63 4.51
N GLU A 48 -3.28 -4.75 5.81
CA GLU A 48 -4.59 -4.53 6.43
C GLU A 48 -4.61 -3.10 6.96
N ILE A 49 -5.68 -2.37 6.68
CA ILE A 49 -5.92 -1.06 7.27
C ILE A 49 -6.98 -1.25 8.34
N THR A 50 -6.58 -1.16 9.60
CA THR A 50 -7.45 -1.43 10.76
C THR A 50 -8.24 -0.21 11.21
N ASP A 51 -7.74 0.98 10.89
CA ASP A 51 -8.44 2.24 11.13
C ASP A 51 -8.07 3.27 10.04
N GLY A 52 -9.00 4.18 9.75
CA GLY A 52 -8.80 5.28 8.80
C GLY A 52 -8.76 4.88 7.31
N ALA A 53 -9.23 3.69 6.95
CA ALA A 53 -9.22 3.23 5.55
C ALA A 53 -9.99 4.20 4.62
N PRO A 54 -9.42 4.58 3.45
CA PRO A 54 -10.14 5.40 2.47
C PRO A 54 -11.38 4.69 1.96
N SER A 55 -12.47 5.46 1.81
CA SER A 55 -13.75 4.99 1.26
C SER A 55 -13.68 4.64 -0.23
N GLN A 56 -12.63 5.11 -0.92
CA GLN A 56 -12.38 4.81 -2.32
C GLN A 56 -11.15 3.90 -2.49
N MET A 57 -11.14 3.17 -3.59
CA MET A 57 -10.00 2.40 -4.09
C MET A 57 -9.82 2.64 -5.58
N THR A 58 -8.61 2.37 -6.11
CA THR A 58 -8.42 2.45 -7.57
C THR A 58 -9.11 1.27 -8.26
N ALA A 59 -9.57 1.47 -9.49
CA ALA A 59 -10.13 0.37 -10.28
C ALA A 59 -9.11 -0.78 -10.45
N ALA A 60 -7.83 -0.45 -10.67
CA ALA A 60 -6.74 -1.42 -10.75
C ALA A 60 -6.54 -2.23 -9.46
N GLU A 61 -6.69 -1.59 -8.30
CA GLU A 61 -6.70 -2.27 -7.00
C GLU A 61 -7.86 -3.27 -6.93
N LYS A 62 -9.09 -2.80 -7.20
CA LYS A 62 -10.31 -3.61 -7.12
C LYS A 62 -10.26 -4.82 -8.05
N GLU A 63 -9.84 -4.61 -9.30
CA GLU A 63 -9.68 -5.67 -10.29
C GLU A 63 -8.66 -6.71 -9.83
N THR A 64 -7.50 -6.28 -9.32
CA THR A 64 -6.46 -7.19 -8.87
C THR A 64 -6.85 -7.98 -7.64
N LEU A 65 -7.51 -7.35 -6.65
CA LEU A 65 -8.00 -8.04 -5.46
C LEU A 65 -9.08 -9.06 -5.84
N THR A 66 -10.01 -8.67 -6.72
CA THR A 66 -11.09 -9.55 -7.21
C THR A 66 -10.52 -10.74 -7.98
N ALA A 67 -9.60 -10.51 -8.93
CA ALA A 67 -8.97 -11.56 -9.73
C ALA A 67 -8.10 -12.52 -8.91
N ARG A 68 -7.73 -12.14 -7.68
CA ARG A 68 -6.94 -12.94 -6.75
C ARG A 68 -7.75 -13.46 -5.57
N GLU A 69 -9.06 -13.23 -5.56
CA GLU A 69 -10.00 -13.66 -4.53
C GLU A 69 -9.57 -13.22 -3.11
N LEU A 70 -9.01 -12.01 -3.01
CA LEU A 70 -8.55 -11.43 -1.75
C LEU A 70 -9.58 -10.44 -1.20
N SER A 71 -9.81 -10.48 0.10
CA SER A 71 -10.68 -9.57 0.84
C SER A 71 -10.04 -9.19 2.18
N GLY A 72 -10.51 -8.10 2.80
CA GLY A 72 -9.99 -7.61 4.09
C GLY A 72 -8.61 -6.94 4.01
N VAL A 73 -8.07 -6.75 2.80
CA VAL A 73 -6.76 -6.14 2.56
C VAL A 73 -6.84 -5.04 1.52
N ARG A 74 -5.87 -4.14 1.54
CA ARG A 74 -5.64 -3.11 0.52
C ARG A 74 -4.27 -3.31 -0.11
N LEU A 75 -4.09 -2.84 -1.33
CA LEU A 75 -2.78 -2.79 -1.97
C LEU A 75 -2.11 -1.47 -1.60
N SER A 76 -1.10 -1.47 -0.73
CA SER A 76 -0.48 -0.22 -0.24
C SER A 76 0.08 0.65 -1.36
N CYS A 77 0.43 0.06 -2.51
CA CYS A 77 0.85 0.85 -3.67
C CYS A 77 -0.28 1.66 -4.33
N GLN A 78 -1.55 1.32 -4.09
CA GLN A 78 -2.73 1.97 -4.66
C GLN A 78 -3.46 2.89 -3.67
N VAL A 79 -2.92 3.07 -2.47
CA VAL A 79 -3.51 3.89 -1.40
C VAL A 79 -2.69 5.17 -1.24
N LEU A 80 -3.38 6.31 -1.03
CA LEU A 80 -2.76 7.59 -0.71
C LEU A 80 -2.96 7.92 0.78
N CYS A 81 -1.92 8.46 1.41
CA CYS A 81 -1.97 8.97 2.78
C CYS A 81 -2.65 10.35 2.78
N GLN A 82 -3.98 10.38 2.76
CA GLN A 82 -4.79 11.61 2.80
C GLN A 82 -5.41 11.87 4.19
N GLN A 83 -5.48 10.84 5.03
CA GLN A 83 -5.97 10.90 6.39
C GLN A 83 -5.12 10.02 7.30
N ASP A 84 -5.33 10.14 8.60
CA ASP A 84 -4.70 9.28 9.58
C ASP A 84 -5.12 7.83 9.35
N MET A 85 -4.16 6.90 9.43
CA MET A 85 -4.40 5.47 9.20
C MET A 85 -3.60 4.62 10.18
N THR A 86 -4.19 3.50 10.58
CA THR A 86 -3.48 2.41 11.27
C THR A 86 -3.39 1.19 10.35
N VAL A 87 -2.19 0.65 10.18
CA VAL A 87 -1.92 -0.43 9.21
C VAL A 87 -1.11 -1.58 9.80
N ASN A 88 -1.48 -2.81 9.43
CA ASN A 88 -0.67 -4.01 9.62
C ASN A 88 0.10 -4.32 8.33
N VAL A 89 1.43 -4.42 8.43
CA VAL A 89 2.27 -4.85 7.30
C VAL A 89 2.41 -6.38 7.30
N ILE A 90 1.49 -7.04 6.62
CA ILE A 90 1.37 -8.51 6.58
C ILE A 90 2.17 -9.18 5.45
N SER A 91 2.87 -8.41 4.61
CA SER A 91 3.56 -8.92 3.42
C SER A 91 4.94 -8.28 3.26
N ARG A 92 5.86 -8.71 4.11
CA ARG A 92 7.25 -8.24 4.23
C ARG A 92 8.21 -9.06 3.37
N LEU A 93 9.38 -8.51 3.06
CA LEU A 93 10.46 -9.23 2.37
C LEU A 93 11.00 -10.33 3.27
N GLU A 94 11.22 -10.02 4.55
CA GLU A 94 11.54 -10.97 5.58
C GLU A 94 10.50 -12.11 5.60
N GLY A 95 10.99 -13.35 5.54
CA GLY A 95 10.14 -14.55 5.54
C GLY A 95 9.45 -14.87 4.20
N SER A 96 9.54 -14.00 3.17
CA SER A 96 8.85 -14.23 1.88
C SER A 96 9.55 -15.21 0.94
N GLY A 97 10.85 -15.45 1.13
CA GLY A 97 11.68 -16.24 0.22
C GLY A 97 12.02 -15.54 -1.11
N ARG A 98 11.70 -14.26 -1.28
CA ARG A 98 12.07 -13.47 -2.47
C ARG A 98 13.51 -12.96 -2.35
N ALA A 99 14.17 -12.77 -3.49
CA ALA A 99 15.52 -12.20 -3.55
C ALA A 99 15.53 -10.69 -3.23
N ASP A 100 14.45 -9.99 -3.56
CA ASP A 100 14.27 -8.55 -3.36
C ASP A 100 12.79 -8.17 -3.22
N ALA A 101 12.53 -6.92 -2.83
CA ALA A 101 11.19 -6.38 -2.65
C ALA A 101 10.47 -6.03 -3.97
N GLY A 102 11.20 -5.89 -5.08
CA GLY A 102 10.74 -5.35 -6.36
C GLY A 102 11.37 -3.98 -6.69
N GLY A 103 11.10 -3.48 -7.90
CA GLY A 103 11.48 -2.10 -8.27
C GLY A 103 10.77 -1.06 -7.40
N ARG A 104 11.42 0.06 -7.11
CA ARG A 104 10.82 1.15 -6.33
C ARG A 104 9.57 1.68 -7.07
N PRO A 105 8.41 1.82 -6.40
CA PRO A 105 7.23 2.45 -6.99
C PRO A 105 7.47 3.90 -7.40
N ASP A 106 6.78 4.34 -8.45
CA ASP A 106 6.72 5.75 -8.85
C ASP A 106 6.02 6.61 -7.78
N GLU A 107 6.35 7.90 -7.71
CA GLU A 107 5.67 8.84 -6.78
C GLU A 107 4.21 9.05 -7.16
N GLU A 108 3.92 9.15 -8.45
CA GLU A 108 2.56 9.22 -8.98
C GLU A 108 1.92 7.83 -9.02
N LEU A 109 0.63 7.74 -8.71
CA LEU A 109 -0.13 6.48 -8.82
C LEU A 109 -0.04 5.91 -10.23
N GLN A 110 0.05 4.58 -10.30
CA GLN A 110 0.12 3.82 -11.55
C GLN A 110 -0.80 2.60 -11.48
N PRO A 111 -1.39 2.16 -12.60
CA PRO A 111 -1.26 2.72 -13.94
C PRO A 111 -2.09 3.99 -14.16
N GLN A 112 -1.68 4.84 -15.10
CA GLN A 112 -2.46 6.00 -15.56
C GLN A 112 -3.38 5.64 -16.75
N PRO A 113 -4.57 6.25 -16.88
CA PRO A 113 -5.19 7.16 -15.92
C PRO A 113 -5.68 6.41 -14.66
N VAL A 114 -5.62 7.08 -13.50
CA VAL A 114 -6.14 6.51 -12.25
C VAL A 114 -7.65 6.71 -12.20
N GLU A 115 -8.39 5.61 -12.21
CA GLU A 115 -9.83 5.59 -11.99
C GLU A 115 -10.15 5.19 -10.55
N TRP A 116 -11.07 5.91 -9.91
CA TRP A 116 -11.48 5.69 -8.53
C TRP A 116 -12.88 5.09 -8.47
N VAL A 117 -13.06 4.11 -7.59
CA VAL A 117 -14.33 3.41 -7.34
C VAL A 117 -14.55 3.28 -5.84
N ASP A 118 -15.79 3.00 -5.43
CA ASP A 118 -16.10 2.70 -4.03
C ASP A 118 -15.43 1.39 -3.61
N ALA A 119 -14.82 1.44 -2.42
CA ALA A 119 -14.09 0.33 -1.79
C ALA A 119 -15.00 -0.81 -1.35
#